data_AF-A0A2D4KC40-F1
#
_entry.id   AF-A0A2D4KC40-F1
#
_cell.length_a   1.000
_cell.length_b   1.000
_cell.length_c   1.000
_cell.angle_alpha   90.00
_cell.angle_beta   90.00
_cell.angle_gamma   90.00
#
_symmetry.space_group_name_H-M   'P 1'
#
loop_
_entity.id
_entity.type
_entity.pdbx_description
1 polymer ?
#
loop_
_entity_poly.entity_id
_entity_poly.type
_entity_poly.pdbx_seq_one_letter_code
_entity_poly.pdbx_strand_id
1 'polypeptide(L)'
;ERRLYNVVQDYATSLNTPIVDDPVTALVSQTQVTTEPEEALWPEDKRIEQVLKKSHQADAWAIKTSTSASFFVRASLRWLRHLKELIPNSNVRAHQDLAKVMAAT
;
A
#
# COMPACT_ATOMS: atom_id res chain seq x y z
N GLU A 1 -10.25 9.87 -2.22
CA GLU A 1 -9.34 8.71 -2.30
C GLU A 1 -10.11 7.43 -2.60
N ARG A 2 -9.49 6.43 -3.24
CA ARG A 2 -10.13 5.13 -3.49
C ARG A 2 -9.88 4.21 -2.28
N ARG A 3 -10.96 3.71 -1.67
CA ARG A 3 -10.87 2.80 -0.50
C ARG A 3 -10.48 1.40 -0.95
N LEU A 4 -9.47 0.83 -0.30
CA LEU A 4 -9.05 -0.56 -0.45
C LEU A 4 -9.72 -1.40 0.66
N TYR A 5 -10.68 -2.25 0.31
CA TYR A 5 -11.43 -3.07 1.27
C TYR A 5 -10.67 -4.32 1.72
N ASN A 6 -9.64 -4.71 0.97
CA ASN A 6 -8.82 -5.88 1.21
C ASN A 6 -7.60 -5.60 2.12
N VAL A 7 -7.46 -4.37 2.61
CA VAL A 7 -6.36 -3.92 3.47
C VAL A 7 -6.95 -3.49 4.80
N VAL A 8 -6.38 -3.94 5.91
CA VAL A 8 -6.80 -3.52 7.26
C VAL A 8 -6.55 -2.02 7.42
N GLN A 9 -7.53 -1.31 7.97
CA GLN A 9 -7.50 0.15 8.08
C GLN A 9 -6.25 0.64 8.82
N ASP A 10 -5.86 0.00 9.91
CA ASP A 10 -4.67 0.38 10.70
C ASP A 10 -3.39 0.31 9.86
N TYR A 11 -3.26 -0.74 9.02
CA TYR A 11 -2.14 -0.87 8.10
C TYR A 11 -2.17 0.18 6.98
N ALA A 12 -3.36 0.52 6.48
CA ALA A 12 -3.50 1.58 5.49
C ALA A 12 -3.11 2.96 6.07
N THR A 13 -3.43 3.20 7.35
CA THR A 13 -3.09 4.41 8.11
C THR A 13 -1.60 4.48 8.40
N SER A 14 -0.94 3.37 8.76
CA SER A 14 0.51 3.34 9.03
C SER A 14 1.36 3.64 7.80
N LEU A 15 0.80 3.52 6.60
CA LEU A 15 1.46 3.86 5.33
C LEU A 15 1.29 5.32 4.92
N ASN A 16 0.55 6.13 5.67
CA ASN A 16 0.49 7.56 5.41
C ASN A 16 1.84 8.22 5.69
N THR A 17 2.10 9.35 5.05
CA THR A 17 3.31 10.14 5.32
C THR A 17 3.29 10.57 6.79
N PRO A 18 4.32 10.25 7.59
CA PRO A 18 4.35 10.64 8.99
C PRO A 18 4.42 12.17 9.12
N ILE A 19 3.75 12.68 10.15
CA ILE A 19 3.80 14.09 10.54
C ILE A 19 4.69 14.18 11.78
N VAL A 20 5.51 15.23 11.87
CA VAL A 20 6.34 15.47 13.05
C VAL A 20 5.44 15.96 14.18
N ASP A 21 5.55 15.33 15.36
CA ASP A 21 4.72 15.69 16.50
C ASP A 21 4.98 17.13 16.96
N ASP A 22 3.92 17.83 17.37
CA ASP A 22 3.99 19.23 17.81
C ASP A 22 5.07 19.51 18.88
N PRO A 23 5.30 18.65 19.90
CA PRO A 23 6.37 18.86 20.86
C PRO A 23 7.77 18.81 20.23
N VAL A 24 7.97 17.95 19.22
CA VAL A 24 9.25 17.85 18.50
C VAL A 24 9.46 19.09 17.64
N THR A 25 8.41 19.53 16.95
CA THR A 25 8.42 20.76 16.14
C THR A 25 8.73 21.99 17.01
N ALA A 26 8.15 22.07 18.21
CA ALA A 26 8.38 23.16 19.16
C ALA A 26 9.82 23.21 19.70
N LEU A 27 10.49 22.06 19.88
CA LEU A 27 11.89 21.99 20.32
C LEU A 27 12.86 22.51 19.24
N VAL A 28 12.60 22.18 17.97
CA VAL A 28 13.41 22.69 16.84
C VAL A 28 13.29 24.20 16.73
N SER A 29 12.07 24.74 16.90
CA SER A 29 11.81 26.18 16.84
C SER A 29 12.54 26.99 17.91
N GLN A 30 12.92 26.40 19.06
CA GLN A 30 13.73 27.07 20.09
C GLN A 30 15.21 27.18 19.71
N THR A 31 15.69 26.34 18.80
CA THR A 31 17.09 26.30 18.37
C THR A 31 17.36 27.23 17.18
N GLN A 32 16.30 27.66 16.49
CA GLN A 32 16.38 28.44 15.26
C GLN A 32 15.77 29.83 15.47
N VAL A 33 16.63 30.85 15.61
CA VAL A 33 16.21 32.26 15.73
C VAL A 33 15.85 32.79 14.33
N THR A 34 14.71 32.36 13.81
CA THR A 34 14.11 33.01 12.64
C THR A 34 12.59 33.02 12.78
N THR A 35 12.04 34.21 12.64
CA THR A 35 10.61 34.53 12.63
C THR A 35 9.88 33.76 11.53
N GLU A 36 8.94 32.90 11.92
CA GLU A 36 8.00 32.08 11.14
C GLU A 36 8.35 30.58 10.91
N PRO A 37 7.53 29.66 11.46
CA PRO A 37 7.78 28.21 11.41
C PRO A 37 7.61 27.59 10.00
N GLU A 38 6.92 28.27 9.08
CA GLU A 38 6.77 27.81 7.69
C GLU A 38 8.02 28.10 6.82
N GLU A 39 8.93 28.96 7.28
CA GLU A 39 10.18 29.38 6.61
C GLU A 39 11.45 28.85 7.29
N ALA A 40 11.34 27.97 8.28
CA ALA A 40 12.47 27.51 9.10
C ALA A 40 13.50 26.63 8.34
N LEU A 41 13.11 25.96 7.25
CA LEU A 41 14.05 25.13 6.47
C LEU A 41 14.73 25.93 5.38
N TRP A 42 16.04 25.71 5.22
CA TRP A 42 16.75 26.24 4.07
C TRP A 42 16.11 25.68 2.78
N PRO A 43 16.14 26.42 1.66
CA PRO A 43 15.49 25.98 0.42
C PRO A 43 15.88 24.57 -0.04
N GLU A 44 17.13 24.17 0.17
CA GLU A 44 17.61 22.82 -0.17
C GLU A 44 17.04 21.75 0.76
N ASP A 45 16.96 22.02 2.08
CA ASP A 45 16.36 21.10 3.04
C ASP A 45 14.88 20.88 2.77
N LYS A 46 14.16 21.95 2.42
CA LYS A 46 12.75 21.87 2.00
C LYS A 46 12.58 21.03 0.74
N ARG A 47 13.53 21.13 -0.21
CA ARG A 47 13.54 20.31 -1.43
C ARG A 47 13.76 18.84 -1.11
N ILE A 48 14.72 18.53 -0.22
CA ILE A 48 15.01 17.17 0.23
C ILE A 48 13.81 16.57 0.94
N GLU A 49 13.20 17.30 1.88
CA GLU A 49 11.99 16.87 2.59
C GLU A 49 10.86 16.55 1.60
N GLN A 50 10.63 17.41 0.60
CA GLN A 50 9.60 17.18 -0.41
C GLN A 50 9.88 15.92 -1.25
N VAL A 51 11.14 15.66 -1.60
CA VAL A 51 11.54 14.42 -2.31
C VAL A 51 11.27 13.20 -1.44
N LEU A 52 11.65 13.24 -0.16
CA LEU A 52 11.40 12.15 0.79
C LEU A 52 9.91 11.87 0.96
N LYS A 53 9.08 12.91 1.13
CA LYS A 53 7.61 12.76 1.22
C LYS A 53 7.02 12.09 -0.02
N LYS A 54 7.46 12.49 -1.22
CA LYS A 54 7.00 11.90 -2.48
C LYS A 54 7.45 10.44 -2.64
N SER A 55 8.70 10.13 -2.26
CA SER A 55 9.23 8.76 -2.29
C SER A 55 8.42 7.85 -1.37
N HIS A 56 8.22 8.26 -0.12
CA HIS A 56 7.41 7.51 0.85
C HIS A 56 6.00 7.26 0.34
N GLN A 57 5.37 8.27 -0.26
CA GLN A 57 4.03 8.12 -0.84
C GLN A 57 4.04 7.09 -1.98
N ALA A 58 5.02 7.13 -2.88
CA ALA A 58 5.15 6.16 -3.96
C ALA A 58 5.32 4.73 -3.44
N ASP A 59 6.18 4.54 -2.42
CA ASP A 59 6.41 3.24 -1.78
C ASP A 59 5.13 2.74 -1.09
N ALA A 60 4.41 3.62 -0.39
CA ALA A 60 3.12 3.30 0.22
C ALA A 60 2.09 2.83 -0.81
N TRP A 61 2.04 3.46 -1.99
CA TRP A 61 1.19 3.00 -3.11
C TRP A 61 1.62 1.64 -3.64
N ALA A 62 2.92 1.39 -3.79
CA ALA A 62 3.44 0.10 -4.23
C ALA A 62 3.07 -1.02 -3.26
N ILE A 63 3.21 -0.78 -1.96
CA ILE A 63 2.84 -1.72 -0.89
C ILE A 63 1.32 -2.01 -0.89
N LYS A 64 0.50 -0.96 -0.94
CA LYS A 64 -0.98 -1.09 -1.02
C LYS A 64 -1.40 -1.90 -2.25
N THR A 65 -0.76 -1.65 -3.39
CA THR A 65 -1.04 -2.35 -4.66
C THR A 65 -0.60 -3.80 -4.61
N SER A 66 0.62 -4.09 -4.14
CA SER A 66 1.14 -5.46 -4.05
C SER A 66 0.33 -6.30 -3.07
N THR A 67 -0.06 -5.72 -1.93
CA THR A 67 -0.93 -6.38 -0.94
C THR A 67 -2.28 -6.73 -1.56
N SER A 68 -2.85 -5.82 -2.34
CA SER A 68 -4.13 -6.03 -3.01
C SER A 68 -4.05 -7.10 -4.09
N ALA A 69 -3.04 -7.04 -4.96
CA ALA A 69 -2.80 -8.08 -5.96
C ALA A 69 -2.62 -9.45 -5.29
N SER A 70 -1.81 -9.51 -4.23
CA SER A 70 -1.56 -10.73 -3.46
C SER A 70 -2.82 -11.30 -2.81
N PHE A 71 -3.70 -10.44 -2.28
CA PHE A 71 -5.01 -10.84 -1.77
C PHE A 71 -5.87 -11.47 -2.87
N PHE A 72 -6.00 -10.79 -4.02
CA PHE A 72 -6.81 -11.28 -5.13
C PHE A 72 -6.29 -12.61 -5.70
N VAL A 73 -4.98 -12.76 -5.89
CA VAL A 73 -4.36 -14.02 -6.36
C VAL A 73 -4.70 -15.18 -5.41
N ARG A 74 -4.57 -14.97 -4.09
CA ARG A 74 -4.91 -16.02 -3.11
C ARG A 74 -6.41 -16.32 -3.08
N ALA A 75 -7.25 -15.30 -3.16
CA ALA A 75 -8.70 -15.45 -3.13
C ALA A 75 -9.21 -16.17 -4.39
N SER A 76 -8.73 -15.78 -5.58
CA SER A 76 -9.09 -16.42 -6.84
C SER A 76 -8.62 -17.87 -6.87
N LEU A 77 -7.40 -18.17 -6.43
CA LEU A 77 -6.89 -19.53 -6.37
C LEU A 77 -7.70 -20.43 -5.44
N ARG A 78 -8.13 -19.92 -4.27
CA ARG A 78 -9.03 -20.65 -3.36
C ARG A 78 -10.39 -20.92 -4.01
N TRP A 79 -10.95 -19.90 -4.66
CA TRP A 79 -12.22 -20.03 -5.39
C TRP A 79 -12.12 -21.05 -6.53
N LEU A 80 -11.05 -21.03 -7.32
CA LEU A 80 -10.81 -21.98 -8.41
C LEU A 80 -10.71 -23.43 -7.91
N ARG A 81 -10.02 -23.66 -6.79
CA ARG A 81 -9.94 -24.98 -6.16
C ARG A 81 -11.31 -25.48 -5.74
N HIS A 82 -12.09 -24.63 -5.07
CA HIS A 82 -13.45 -24.98 -4.67
C HIS A 82 -14.35 -25.28 -5.88
N LEU A 83 -14.26 -24.46 -6.93
CA LEU A 83 -15.04 -24.65 -8.15
C LEU A 83 -14.67 -25.96 -8.87
N LYS A 84 -13.39 -26.36 -8.85
CA LYS A 84 -12.95 -27.66 -9.37
C LYS A 84 -13.63 -28.84 -8.63
N GLU A 85 -13.82 -28.73 -7.32
CA GLU A 85 -14.48 -29.78 -6.52
C GLU A 85 -15.98 -29.91 -6.83
N LEU A 86 -16.63 -28.82 -7.21
CA LEU A 86 -18.06 -28.79 -7.53
C LEU A 86 -18.39 -29.31 -8.93
N ILE A 87 -17.45 -29.23 -9.88
CA ILE A 87 -17.70 -29.62 -11.26
C ILE A 87 -17.69 -31.15 -11.39
N PRO A 88 -18.74 -31.76 -11.99
CA PRO A 88 -18.78 -33.19 -12.24
C PRO A 88 -17.53 -33.66 -13.00
N ASN A 89 -16.94 -34.77 -12.54
CA ASN A 89 -15.74 -35.35 -13.16
C ASN A 89 -15.94 -35.76 -14.63
N SER A 90 -17.18 -35.91 -15.09
CA SER A 90 -17.50 -36.14 -16.50
C SER A 90 -17.13 -34.96 -17.41
N ASN A 91 -17.03 -33.74 -16.87
CA ASN A 91 -16.66 -32.56 -17.63
C ASN A 91 -15.14 -32.36 -17.69
N VAL A 92 -14.46 -33.25 -18.42
CA VAL A 92 -13.00 -33.28 -18.56
C VAL A 92 -12.43 -31.96 -19.08
N ARG A 93 -13.12 -31.30 -20.02
CA ARG A 93 -12.67 -30.01 -20.59
C ARG A 93 -12.60 -28.92 -19.52
N ALA A 94 -13.65 -28.79 -18.71
CA ALA A 94 -13.68 -27.78 -17.65
C ALA A 94 -12.56 -27.99 -16.62
N HIS A 95 -12.28 -29.25 -16.24
CA HIS A 95 -11.16 -29.59 -15.36
C HIS A 95 -9.80 -29.23 -15.97
N GLN A 96 -9.60 -29.46 -17.27
CA GLN A 96 -8.37 -29.08 -17.97
C GLN A 96 -8.19 -27.57 -18.04
N ASP A 97 -9.24 -26.82 -18.37
CA ASP A 97 -9.16 -25.37 -18.48
C ASP A 97 -8.93 -24.72 -17.11
N LEU A 98 -9.57 -25.22 -16.05
CA LEU A 98 -9.28 -24.78 -14.68
C LEU A 98 -7.85 -25.07 -14.26
N ALA A 99 -7.30 -26.24 -14.62
CA ALA A 99 -5.92 -26.57 -14.32
C ALA A 99 -4.95 -25.58 -14.98
N LYS A 100 -5.22 -25.15 -16.22
CA LYS A 100 -4.41 -24.13 -16.91
C LYS A 100 -4.50 -22.77 -16.21
N VAL A 101 -5.71 -22.33 -15.84
CA VAL A 101 -5.91 -21.05 -15.13
C VAL A 101 -5.23 -21.07 -13.77
N MET A 102 -5.37 -22.16 -13.00
CA MET A 102 -4.71 -22.33 -11.71
C MET A 102 -3.18 -22.35 -11.82
N ALA A 103 -2.62 -22.88 -12.90
CA ALA A 103 -1.17 -22.85 -13.13
C ALA A 103 -0.65 -21.45 -13.51
N ALA A 104 -1.52 -20.59 -14.05
CA ALA A 104 -1.19 -19.22 -14.43
C ALA A 104 -1.50 -18.16 -13.35
N THR A 105 -2.16 -18.57 -12.26
CA THR A 105 -2.57 -17.71 -11.13
C THR A 105 -1.62 -17.87 -9.97
#